data_AF-A0AAJ2PPI2-F1
#
_entry.id   AF-A0AAJ2PPI2-F1
#
_cell.length_a   1.000
_cell.length_b   1.000
_cell.length_c   1.000
_cell.angle_alpha   90.00
_cell.angle_beta   90.00
_cell.angle_gamma   90.00
#
_symmetry.space_group_name_H-M   'P 1'
#
loop_
_entity.id
_entity.type
_entity.pdbx_description
1 polymer ?
#
loop_
_entity_poly.entity_id
_entity_poly.type
_entity_poly.pdbx_seq_one_letter_code
_entity_poly.pdbx_strand_id
1 'polypeptide(L)'
;MMYDQTRAQQPADQTRGRPSDRRAPGTEPLLPSAEKDKILLRLRHVLNTFADTPREALEEAESAYDEATDQLVSALAERRRVLRAGWQDRDPATQPDDLRQALRQYREITQRLLNL
;
A
#
# COMPACT_ATOMS: atom_id res chain seq x y z
N MET A 1 -56.56 -29.80 18.89
CA MET A 1 -55.51 -28.82 19.27
C MET A 1 -54.25 -29.58 19.67
N MET A 2 -53.30 -29.78 18.77
CA MET A 2 -51.88 -29.93 19.12
C MET A 2 -51.05 -29.75 17.85
N TYR A 3 -50.06 -28.86 17.95
CA TYR A 3 -49.32 -28.26 16.86
C TYR A 3 -48.11 -29.14 16.49
N ASP A 4 -47.92 -29.42 15.20
CA ASP A 4 -46.62 -29.84 14.69
C ASP A 4 -45.72 -28.60 14.62
N GLN A 5 -45.05 -28.32 15.74
CA GLN A 5 -43.97 -27.35 15.83
C GLN A 5 -42.69 -27.95 15.23
N THR A 6 -42.61 -28.07 13.91
CA THR A 6 -41.31 -28.11 13.22
C THR A 6 -40.92 -26.70 12.79
N ARG A 7 -40.79 -25.81 13.79
CA ARG A 7 -40.06 -24.54 13.66
C ARG A 7 -39.09 -24.44 14.82
N ALA A 8 -37.97 -25.15 14.69
CA ALA A 8 -36.81 -24.94 15.53
C ALA A 8 -35.56 -24.87 14.64
N GLN A 9 -35.16 -23.63 14.39
CA GLN A 9 -33.77 -23.18 14.43
C GLN A 9 -32.88 -23.65 13.28
N GLN A 10 -33.06 -22.97 12.15
CA GLN A 10 -31.91 -22.45 11.41
C GLN A 10 -30.94 -21.79 12.40
N PRO A 11 -29.65 -22.15 12.43
CA PRO A 11 -28.65 -21.29 13.02
C PRO A 11 -28.49 -20.09 12.09
N ALA A 12 -29.30 -19.07 12.33
CA ALA A 12 -28.94 -17.73 11.98
C ALA A 12 -27.90 -17.28 13.01
N ASP A 13 -26.85 -16.68 12.46
CA ASP A 13 -26.04 -15.62 13.04
C ASP A 13 -24.58 -15.98 13.38
N GLN A 14 -23.71 -15.09 12.91
CA GLN A 14 -22.39 -14.77 13.45
C GLN A 14 -21.19 -15.62 12.98
N THR A 15 -20.80 -15.42 11.72
CA THR A 15 -19.44 -14.90 11.47
C THR A 15 -19.39 -13.98 10.26
N ARG A 16 -20.19 -12.91 10.29
CA ARG A 16 -19.88 -11.68 9.54
C ARG A 16 -18.72 -10.99 10.27
N GLY A 17 -17.49 -11.45 10.04
CA GLY A 17 -16.35 -10.99 10.84
C GLY A 17 -14.98 -11.44 10.36
N ARG A 18 -14.58 -11.00 9.16
CA ARG A 18 -13.24 -10.50 8.77
C ARG A 18 -12.97 -10.71 7.27
N PRO A 19 -13.10 -9.67 6.43
CA PRO A 19 -12.18 -9.52 5.31
C PRO A 19 -10.93 -8.83 5.84
N SER A 20 -10.07 -9.55 6.56
CA SER A 20 -8.75 -9.03 6.93
C SER A 20 -7.79 -10.20 7.07
N ASP A 21 -6.69 -10.10 6.32
CA ASP A 21 -5.56 -11.05 6.28
C ASP A 21 -5.61 -12.26 5.36
N ARG A 22 -6.16 -12.08 4.15
CA ARG A 22 -5.33 -12.39 2.98
C ARG A 22 -4.83 -11.08 2.41
N ARG A 23 -3.91 -10.44 3.14
CA ARG A 23 -3.05 -9.43 2.51
C ARG A 23 -2.27 -10.21 1.46
N ALA A 24 -2.73 -10.13 0.21
CA ALA A 24 -1.91 -10.60 -0.89
C ALA A 24 -0.54 -9.96 -0.70
N PRO A 25 0.59 -10.64 -0.99
CA PRO A 25 1.89 -9.99 -1.04
C PRO A 25 1.91 -8.75 -1.98
N GLY A 26 0.82 -8.56 -2.74
CA GLY A 26 0.32 -7.39 -3.48
C GLY A 26 -0.06 -6.11 -2.71
N THR A 27 -0.24 -6.10 -1.38
CA THR A 27 -0.92 -4.97 -0.70
C THR A 27 -0.05 -4.17 0.28
N GLU A 28 1.26 -4.41 0.37
CA GLU A 28 2.13 -3.49 1.12
C GLU A 28 2.25 -2.16 0.38
N PRO A 29 1.85 -1.02 0.97
CA PRO A 29 1.90 0.26 0.31
C PRO A 29 3.35 0.63 -0.06
N LEU A 30 3.55 1.21 -1.26
CA LEU A 30 4.87 1.61 -1.75
C LEU A 30 5.56 2.66 -0.88
N LEU A 31 4.75 3.52 -0.26
CA LEU A 31 5.16 4.48 0.77
C LEU A 31 4.71 3.96 2.15
N PRO A 32 5.48 4.21 3.22
CA PRO A 32 5.01 4.01 4.58
C PRO A 32 3.68 4.74 4.82
N SER A 33 2.76 4.13 5.58
CA SER A 33 1.43 4.73 5.83
C SER A 33 1.55 6.12 6.47
N ALA A 34 2.48 6.30 7.41
CA ALA A 34 2.69 7.57 8.10
C ALA A 34 3.08 8.72 7.16
N GLU A 35 3.88 8.45 6.13
CA GLU A 35 4.28 9.47 5.15
C GLU A 35 3.13 9.81 4.20
N LYS A 36 2.36 8.80 3.77
CA LYS A 36 1.11 9.03 3.01
C LYS A 36 0.13 9.91 3.79
N ASP A 37 -0.06 9.63 5.08
CA ASP A 37 -0.99 10.37 5.93
C ASP A 37 -0.54 11.84 6.08
N LYS A 38 0.77 12.09 6.21
CA LYS A 38 1.34 13.45 6.25
C LYS A 38 1.06 14.23 4.96
N ILE A 39 1.29 13.62 3.80
CA ILE A 39 1.05 14.24 2.49
C ILE A 39 -0.45 14.57 2.31
N LEU A 40 -1.34 13.62 2.66
CA LEU A 40 -2.78 13.83 2.59
C LEU A 40 -3.28 14.94 3.51
N LEU A 41 -2.71 15.04 4.72
CA LEU A 41 -3.03 16.10 5.66
C LEU A 41 -2.64 17.48 5.10
N ARG A 42 -1.45 17.58 4.50
CA ARG A 42 -0.94 18.83 3.90
C ARG A 42 -1.77 19.25 2.70
N LEU A 43 -2.14 18.30 1.82
CA LEU A 43 -3.03 18.58 0.70
C LEU A 43 -4.40 19.07 1.16
N ARG A 44 -4.96 18.49 2.24
CA ARG A 44 -6.22 18.95 2.83
C ARG A 44 -6.10 20.37 3.38
N HIS A 45 -4.96 20.74 3.95
CA HIS A 45 -4.71 22.11 4.41
C HIS A 45 -4.72 23.10 3.25
N VAL A 46 -3.99 22.79 2.18
CA VAL A 46 -3.94 23.61 0.95
C VAL A 46 -5.32 23.82 0.33
N LEU A 47 -6.13 22.77 0.25
CA LEU A 47 -7.49 22.86 -0.29
C LEU A 47 -8.40 23.77 0.54
N ASN A 48 -8.17 23.85 1.86
CA ASN A 48 -8.93 24.73 2.75
C ASN A 48 -8.50 26.20 2.62
N THR A 49 -7.21 26.48 2.41
CA THR A 49 -6.67 27.85 2.29
C THR A 49 -6.75 28.41 0.87
N PHE A 50 -7.00 27.56 -0.14
CA PHE A 50 -7.10 27.96 -1.54
C PHE A 50 -8.14 29.06 -1.81
N ALA A 51 -9.26 29.05 -1.09
CA ALA A 51 -10.31 30.06 -1.26
C ALA A 51 -9.87 31.47 -0.84
N ASP A 52 -8.94 31.57 0.12
CA ASP A 52 -8.44 32.83 0.66
C ASP A 52 -7.18 33.31 -0.06
N THR A 53 -6.25 32.40 -0.36
CA THR A 53 -4.93 32.72 -0.91
C THR A 53 -4.56 31.76 -2.05
N PRO A 54 -5.17 31.88 -3.24
CA PRO A 54 -5.08 30.87 -4.29
C PRO A 54 -3.66 30.67 -4.85
N ARG A 55 -2.83 31.72 -4.91
CA ARG A 55 -1.43 31.61 -5.36
C ARG A 55 -0.54 30.92 -4.33
N GLU A 56 -0.60 31.35 -3.08
CA GLU A 56 0.20 30.76 -1.99
C GLU A 56 -0.20 29.29 -1.75
N ALA A 57 -1.49 28.99 -1.79
CA ALA A 57 -1.99 27.63 -1.70
C ALA A 57 -1.44 26.74 -2.83
N LEU A 58 -1.35 27.25 -4.06
CA LEU A 58 -0.78 26.51 -5.19
C LEU A 58 0.73 26.27 -5.01
N GLU A 59 1.48 27.29 -4.58
CA GLU A 59 2.91 27.15 -4.27
C GLU A 59 3.15 26.13 -3.15
N GLU A 60 2.31 26.11 -2.12
CA GLU A 60 2.40 25.12 -1.06
C GLU A 60 2.01 23.72 -1.54
N ALA A 61 1.02 23.58 -2.43
CA ALA A 61 0.69 22.32 -3.08
C ALA A 61 1.85 21.76 -3.90
N GLU A 62 2.50 22.60 -4.72
CA GLU A 62 3.69 22.22 -5.50
C GLU A 62 4.82 21.76 -4.57
N SER A 63 5.12 22.52 -3.51
CA SER A 63 6.13 22.11 -2.51
C SER A 63 5.78 20.78 -1.82
N ALA A 64 4.49 20.56 -1.50
CA ALA A 64 4.04 19.31 -0.92
C ALA A 64 4.14 18.13 -1.90
N TYR A 65 3.90 18.39 -3.20
CA TYR A 65 4.05 17.42 -4.27
C TYR A 65 5.51 17.01 -4.48
N ASP A 66 6.43 17.98 -4.49
CA ASP A 66 7.87 17.72 -4.58
C ASP A 66 8.36 16.89 -3.40
N GLU A 67 7.98 17.26 -2.16
CA GLU A 67 8.34 16.52 -0.95
C GLU A 67 7.81 15.08 -1.00
N ALA A 68 6.58 14.88 -1.48
CA ALA A 68 5.98 13.56 -1.66
C ALA A 68 6.73 12.72 -2.70
N THR A 69 7.16 13.35 -3.80
CA THR A 69 7.93 12.69 -4.86
C THR A 69 9.30 12.27 -4.36
N ASP A 70 10.01 13.13 -3.64
CA ASP A 70 11.32 12.83 -3.04
C ASP A 70 11.24 11.70 -2.01
N GLN A 71 10.21 11.69 -1.18
CA GLN A 71 9.93 10.61 -0.23
C GLN A 71 9.67 9.29 -0.97
N LEU A 72 8.88 9.31 -2.04
CA LEU A 72 8.60 8.12 -2.86
C LEU A 72 9.87 7.56 -3.51
N VAL A 73 10.68 8.42 -4.12
CA VAL A 73 11.97 8.01 -4.73
C VAL A 73 12.90 7.42 -3.67
N SER A 74 12.98 8.04 -2.50
CA SER A 74 13.81 7.56 -1.38
C SER A 74 13.36 6.20 -0.87
N ALA A 75 12.06 6.01 -0.64
CA ALA A 75 11.48 4.74 -0.21
C ALA A 75 11.72 3.61 -1.24
N LEU A 76 11.58 3.92 -2.53
CA LEU A 76 11.87 2.96 -3.60
C LEU A 76 13.35 2.61 -3.69
N ALA A 77 14.23 3.59 -3.52
CA ALA A 77 15.66 3.36 -3.51
C ALA A 77 16.07 2.43 -2.36
N GLU A 78 15.49 2.62 -1.17
CA GLU A 78 15.75 1.76 -0.02
C GLU A 78 15.20 0.35 -0.22
N ARG A 79 13.96 0.21 -0.72
CA ARG A 79 13.40 -1.11 -1.05
C ARG A 79 14.23 -1.85 -2.10
N ARG A 80 14.75 -1.14 -3.11
CA ARG A 80 15.67 -1.70 -4.11
C ARG A 80 16.98 -2.19 -3.48
N ARG A 81 17.52 -1.47 -2.49
CA ARG A 81 18.73 -1.88 -1.75
C ARG A 81 18.49 -3.16 -0.97
N VAL A 82 17.40 -3.24 -0.21
CA VAL A 82 17.02 -4.45 0.55
C VAL A 82 16.82 -5.64 -0.38
N LEU A 83 16.13 -5.46 -1.49
CA LEU A 83 15.97 -6.52 -2.49
C LEU A 83 17.31 -6.98 -3.04
N ARG A 84 18.17 -6.04 -3.47
CA ARG A 84 19.51 -6.36 -3.98
C ARG A 84 20.31 -7.15 -2.96
N ALA A 85 20.33 -6.74 -1.70
CA ALA A 85 21.03 -7.45 -0.63
C ALA A 85 20.51 -8.90 -0.46
N GLY A 86 19.22 -9.15 -0.70
CA GLY A 86 18.64 -10.49 -0.57
C GLY A 86 19.10 -11.52 -1.60
N TRP A 87 19.58 -11.07 -2.77
CA TRP A 87 20.01 -11.95 -3.86
C TRP A 87 21.44 -11.73 -4.38
N GLN A 88 22.09 -10.60 -4.07
CA GLN A 88 23.42 -10.29 -4.61
C GLN A 88 24.49 -11.32 -4.21
N ASP A 89 24.37 -11.90 -3.02
CA ASP A 89 25.30 -12.89 -2.46
C ASP A 89 24.85 -14.34 -2.73
N ARG A 90 23.74 -14.52 -3.48
CA ARG A 90 23.21 -15.84 -3.85
C ARG A 90 23.90 -16.32 -5.13
N ASP A 91 24.38 -17.55 -5.10
CA ASP A 91 24.95 -18.17 -6.31
C ASP A 91 23.82 -18.69 -7.22
N PRO A 92 23.74 -18.24 -8.49
CA PRO A 92 22.72 -18.67 -9.45
C PRO A 92 22.70 -20.18 -9.72
N ALA A 93 23.83 -20.86 -9.58
CA ALA A 93 23.93 -22.30 -9.81
C ALA A 93 23.36 -23.12 -8.66
N THR A 94 23.37 -22.57 -7.43
CA THR A 94 22.91 -23.29 -6.23
C THR A 94 21.51 -22.87 -5.78
N GLN A 95 21.11 -21.62 -6.06
CA GLN A 95 19.87 -21.02 -5.55
C GLN A 95 19.05 -20.31 -6.66
N PRO A 96 18.66 -21.02 -7.74
CA PRO A 96 17.90 -20.45 -8.85
C PRO A 96 16.46 -20.04 -8.46
N ASP A 97 15.91 -20.59 -7.37
CA ASP A 97 14.58 -20.22 -6.85
C ASP A 97 14.59 -18.82 -6.20
N ASP A 98 15.65 -18.48 -5.45
CA ASP A 98 15.81 -17.16 -4.82
C ASP A 98 15.92 -16.05 -5.87
N LEU A 99 16.63 -16.31 -6.98
CA LEU A 99 16.72 -15.36 -8.11
C LEU A 99 15.38 -15.18 -8.83
N ARG A 100 14.61 -16.26 -9.01
CA ARG A 100 13.25 -16.18 -9.57
C ARG A 100 12.33 -15.38 -8.66
N GLN A 101 12.45 -15.56 -7.34
CA GLN A 101 11.71 -14.77 -6.36
C GLN A 101 12.11 -13.29 -6.40
N ALA A 102 13.40 -12.97 -6.47
CA ALA A 102 13.88 -11.60 -6.60
C ALA A 102 13.34 -10.92 -7.87
N LEU A 103 13.37 -11.62 -9.02
CA LEU A 103 12.80 -11.10 -10.27
C LEU A 103 11.30 -10.85 -10.17
N ARG A 104 10.56 -11.76 -9.52
CA ARG A 104 9.13 -11.57 -9.23
C ARG A 104 8.90 -10.32 -8.37
N GLN A 105 9.72 -10.10 -7.34
CA GLN A 105 9.61 -8.91 -6.49
C GLN A 105 9.90 -7.62 -7.26
N TYR A 106 10.90 -7.61 -8.16
CA TYR A 106 11.13 -6.47 -9.06
C TYR A 106 9.92 -6.19 -9.96
N ARG A 107 9.36 -7.23 -10.59
CA ARG A 107 8.19 -7.09 -11.46
C ARG A 107 6.99 -6.50 -10.71
N GLU A 108 6.71 -7.00 -9.51
CA GLU A 108 5.59 -6.53 -8.68
C GLU A 108 5.75 -5.05 -8.30
N ILE A 109 6.96 -4.62 -7.93
CA ILE A 109 7.21 -3.20 -7.61
C ILE A 109 7.04 -2.33 -8.85
N THR A 110 7.61 -2.72 -9.99
CA THR A 110 7.47 -1.97 -11.24
C THR A 110 6.01 -1.89 -11.70
N GLN A 111 5.25 -3.00 -11.62
CA GLN A 111 3.83 -2.99 -11.97
C GLN A 111 3.03 -2.05 -11.08
N ARG A 112 3.35 -1.97 -9.78
CA ARG A 112 2.70 -1.01 -8.89
C ARG A 112 3.06 0.42 -9.21
N LEU A 113 4.30 0.70 -9.59
CA LEU A 113 4.70 2.03 -10.02
C LEU A 113 3.94 2.48 -11.28
N LEU A 114 3.67 1.55 -12.20
CA LEU A 114 2.91 1.83 -13.43
C LEU A 114 1.40 1.95 -13.20
N ASN A 115 0.89 1.50 -12.06
CA ASN A 115 -0.52 1.54 -11.69
C ASN A 115 -0.84 2.60 -10.63
N LEU A 116 0.11 3.51 -10.34
CA LEU A 116 -0.08 4.66 -9.45
C LEU A 116 -1.00 5.71 -10.08
#